data_AF-A0A8T6U8P7-F1
#
_entry.id   AF-A0A8T6U8P7-F1
#
_cell.length_a   1.000
_cell.length_b   1.000
_cell.length_c   1.000
_cell.angle_alpha   90.00
_cell.angle_beta   90.00
_cell.angle_gamma   90.00
#
_symmetry.space_group_name_H-M   'P 1'
#
loop_
_entity.id
_entity.type
_entity.pdbx_description
1 polymer ?
#
loop_
_entity_poly.entity_id
_entity_poly.type
_entity_poly.pdbx_seq_one_letter_code
_entity_poly.pdbx_strand_id
1 'polypeptide(L)' 'MKTILLVNDDGIESIGLFMLKEKLEELGEVVVVTPRNERSGIGKAITSSEYVQVVETRLKDGSAAYAISGTP' A
#
# COMPACT_ATOMS: atom_id res chain seq x y z
N MET A 1 5.13 19.99 -6.50
CA MET A 1 5.66 18.62 -6.41
C MET A 1 4.47 17.68 -6.58
N LYS A 2 4.59 16.56 -7.29
CA LYS A 2 3.46 15.61 -7.46
C LYS A 2 3.38 14.70 -6.25
N THR A 3 2.16 14.33 -5.85
CA THR A 3 1.92 13.32 -4.82
C THR A 3 1.40 12.06 -5.52
N ILE A 4 2.00 10.91 -5.22
CA ILE A 4 1.75 9.62 -5.86
C ILE A 4 1.27 8.64 -4.79
N LEU A 5 0.03 8.16 -4.93
CA LEU A 5 -0.48 7.06 -4.10
C LEU A 5 -0.06 5.74 -4.73
N LEU A 6 0.68 4.93 -3.98
CA LEU A 6 1.14 3.61 -4.37
C LEU A 6 0.41 2.52 -3.57
N VAL A 7 -0.18 1.58 -4.28
CA VAL A 7 -1.00 0.46 -3.76
C VAL A 7 -0.60 -0.86 -4.46
N ASN A 8 -0.87 -2.00 -3.83
CA ASN A 8 -0.81 -3.34 -4.46
C ASN A 8 -1.76 -4.31 -3.74
N ASP A 9 -1.86 -5.56 -4.23
CA ASP A 9 -2.64 -6.65 -3.64
C ASP A 9 -1.80 -7.67 -2.86
N ASP A 10 -0.49 -7.76 -3.08
CA ASP A 10 0.38 -8.67 -2.29
C ASP A 10 0.62 -8.21 -0.85
N GLY A 11 0.31 -6.94 -0.54
CA GLY A 11 0.43 -6.34 0.78
C GLY A 11 1.76 -5.67 1.09
N ILE A 12 1.89 -5.19 2.33
CA ILE A 12 2.95 -4.26 2.79
C ILE A 12 4.38 -4.81 2.70
N GLU A 13 4.56 -6.12 2.83
CA GLU A 13 5.88 -6.78 2.79
C GLU A 13 6.36 -7.11 1.37
N SER A 14 5.58 -6.73 0.35
CA SER A 14 5.90 -7.00 -1.06
C SER A 14 7.21 -6.35 -1.50
N ILE A 15 8.09 -7.17 -2.07
CA ILE A 15 9.34 -6.69 -2.68
C ILE A 15 9.04 -5.78 -3.87
N GLY A 16 8.01 -6.10 -4.67
CA GLY A 16 7.62 -5.31 -5.84
C GLY A 16 7.12 -3.92 -5.46
N LEU A 17 6.32 -3.83 -4.39
CA LEU A 17 5.85 -2.55 -3.83
C LEU A 17 7.03 -1.66 -3.43
N PHE A 18 8.01 -2.23 -2.71
CA PHE A 18 9.18 -1.50 -2.26
C PHE A 18 10.04 -0.99 -3.43
N MET A 19 10.34 -1.85 -4.40
CA MET A 19 11.13 -1.48 -5.59
C MET A 19 10.44 -0.38 -6.43
N LEU A 20 9.11 -0.43 -6.56
CA LEU A 20 8.36 0.58 -7.29
C LEU A 20 8.33 1.92 -6.54
N LYS A 21 8.18 1.90 -5.21
CA LYS A 21 8.27 3.09 -4.36
C LYS A 21 9.58 3.83 -4.60
N GLU A 22 10.73 3.14 -4.56
CA GLU A 22 12.05 3.76 -4.76
C GLU A 22 12.15 4.48 -6.11
N LYS A 23 11.58 3.90 -7.17
CA LYS A 23 11.59 4.52 -8.50
C LYS A 23 10.63 5.71 -8.63
N LEU A 24 9.49 5.67 -7.95
CA LEU A 24 8.49 6.74 -7.98
C LEU A 24 8.91 7.97 -7.16
N GLU A 25 9.78 7.81 -6.16
CA GLU A 25 10.33 8.92 -5.39
C GLU A 25 11.16 9.90 -6.25
N GLU A 26 11.71 9.43 -7.37
CA GLU A 26 12.37 10.29 -8.36
C GLU A 26 11.38 11.24 -9.08
N LEU A 27 10.07 10.95 -9.02
CA LEU A 27 9.01 11.67 -9.74
C LEU A 27 8.10 12.52 -8.84
N GLY A 28 8.11 12.28 -7.52
CA GLY A 28 7.25 12.97 -6.57
C GLY A 28 7.27 12.38 -5.17
N GLU A 29 6.44 12.94 -4.29
CA GLU A 29 6.22 12.41 -2.94
C GLU A 29 5.35 11.15 -3.04
N VAL A 30 5.84 10.02 -2.50
CA VAL A 30 5.15 8.73 -2.56
C VAL A 30 4.48 8.43 -1.21
N VAL A 31 3.18 8.16 -1.25
CA VAL A 31 2.40 7.67 -0.11
C VAL A 31 2.01 6.22 -0.38
N VAL A 32 2.41 5.31 0.51
CA VAL A 32 2.11 3.88 0.37
C VAL A 32 0.92 3.51 1.24
N VAL A 33 -0.11 2.94 0.61
CA VAL A 33 -1.30 2.38 1.29
C VAL A 33 -1.62 1.03 0.67
N THR A 34 -1.63 -0.04 1.45
CA THR A 34 -1.84 -1.40 0.90
C THR A 34 -2.45 -2.32 1.94
N PRO A 35 -3.13 -3.44 1.56
CA PRO A 35 -3.57 -4.43 2.53
C PRO A 35 -2.44 -4.90 3.44
N ARG A 36 -2.78 -5.20 4.69
CA ARG A 36 -1.83 -5.76 5.65
C ARG A 36 -1.21 -7.09 5.20
N ASN A 37 -2.02 -7.93 4.55
CA ASN A 37 -1.63 -9.24 4.04
C ASN A 37 -2.10 -9.37 2.59
N GLU A 38 -1.57 -10.37 1.88
CA GLU A 38 -1.96 -10.71 0.51
C GLU A 38 -3.49 -10.82 0.33
N ARG A 39 -4.00 -10.23 -0.75
CA ARG A 39 -5.41 -10.23 -1.16
C ARG A 39 -5.56 -10.71 -2.61
N SER A 40 -4.81 -11.72 -3.04
CA SER A 40 -4.92 -12.28 -4.39
C SER A 40 -6.34 -12.77 -4.73
N GLY A 41 -6.79 -12.51 -5.97
CA GLY A 41 -8.04 -13.07 -6.51
C GLY A 41 -9.34 -12.38 -6.09
N ILE A 42 -9.29 -11.22 -5.41
CA ILE A 42 -10.49 -10.51 -4.95
C ILE A 42 -11.19 -9.66 -6.03
N GLY A 43 -10.56 -9.48 -7.20
CA GLY A 43 -11.08 -8.62 -8.26
C GLY A 43 -11.17 -7.14 -7.88
N LYS A 44 -12.29 -6.48 -8.22
CA LYS A 44 -12.59 -5.08 -7.88
C LYS A 44 -13.51 -4.98 -6.67
N ALA A 45 -13.29 -5.82 -5.66
CA ALA A 45 -14.09 -5.80 -4.45
C ALA A 45 -13.89 -4.49 -3.68
N ILE A 46 -14.93 -4.05 -2.98
CA ILE A 46 -14.90 -2.87 -2.10
C ILE A 46 -15.41 -3.33 -0.74
N THR A 47 -14.67 -3.03 0.32
CA THR A 47 -15.10 -3.30 1.69
C THR A 47 -16.19 -2.30 2.09
N SER A 48 -17.44 -2.76 2.22
CA SER A 48 -18.60 -1.91 2.56
C SER A 48 -19.38 -2.37 3.79
N SER A 49 -19.31 -3.65 4.14
CA SER A 49 -20.07 -4.25 5.26
C SER A 49 -19.38 -4.16 6.61
N GLU A 50 -18.14 -3.65 6.66
CA GLU A 50 -17.28 -3.62 7.83
C GLU A 50 -16.32 -2.42 7.78
N TYR A 51 -15.81 -2.01 8.94
CA TYR A 51 -14.90 -0.87 9.04
C TYR A 51 -13.53 -1.21 8.43
N VAL A 52 -12.99 -0.29 7.64
CA VAL A 52 -11.59 -0.36 7.19
C VAL A 52 -10.70 0.22 8.29
N GLN A 53 -9.90 -0.65 8.91
CA GLN A 53 -8.86 -0.24 9.85
C GLN A 53 -7.63 0.22 9.06
N VAL A 54 -7.02 1.31 9.52
CA VAL A 54 -5.77 1.86 8.97
C VAL A 54 -4.73 1.85 10.08
N VAL A 55 -3.55 1.28 9.80
CA VAL A 55 -2.44 1.20 10.74
C VAL A 55 -1.22 1.84 10.09
N GLU A 56 -0.67 2.86 10.74
CA GLU A 56 0.64 3.40 10.35
C GLU A 56 1.72 2.36 10.63
N THR A 57 2.58 2.13 9.66
CA THR A 57 3.66 1.15 9.70
C THR A 57 4.89 1.69 8.97
N ARG A 58 5.95 0.90 8.92
CA ARG A 58 7.17 1.22 8.18
C ARG A 58 7.46 0.15 7.13
N LEU A 59 7.97 0.59 5.98
CA LEU A 59 8.57 -0.30 4.98
C LEU A 59 9.95 -0.78 5.46
N LYS A 60 10.57 -1.68 4.69
CA LYS A 60 11.89 -2.25 5.00
C LYS A 60 13.02 -1.22 5.09
N ASP A 61 12.91 -0.10 4.37
CA ASP A 61 13.85 1.05 4.45
C ASP A 61 13.55 2.01 5.62
N GLY A 62 12.51 1.73 6.42
CA GLY A 62 12.06 2.56 7.51
C GLY A 62 11.12 3.70 7.11
N SER A 63 10.80 3.87 5.81
CA SER A 63 9.85 4.90 5.35
C SER A 63 8.42 4.63 5.84
N ALA A 64 7.66 5.70 6.05
CA ALA A 64 6.28 5.59 6.55
C ALA A 64 5.34 5.01 5.49
N ALA A 65 4.41 4.17 5.93
CA ALA A 65 3.38 3.58 5.09
C ALA A 65 2.12 3.29 5.91
N TYR A 66 1.03 2.95 5.24
CA TYR A 66 -0.23 2.57 5.88
C TYR A 66 -0.67 1.19 5.43
N ALA A 67 -0.92 0.31 6.40
CA ALA A 67 -1.54 -0.99 6.17
C ALA A 67 -3.04 -0.90 6.45
N ILE A 68 -3.88 -1.43 5.54
CA ILE A 68 -5.33 -1.45 5.69
C ILE A 68 -5.90 -2.87 5.88
N SER A 69 -7.03 -2.98 6.56
CA SER A 69 -7.79 -4.25 6.64
C SER A 69 -8.63 -4.52 5.39
N GLY A 70 -8.85 -3.51 4.55
CA GLY A 70 -9.69 -3.58 3.36
C GLY A 70 -9.03 -4.26 2.16
N THR A 71 -9.62 -4.00 1.00
CA THR A 71 -9.14 -4.40 -0.31
C THR A 71 -8.24 -3.31 -0.91
N PRO A 72 -7.31 -3.63 -1.83
CA PRO A 72 -6.61 -2.65 -2.66
C PRO A 72 -7.57 -1.71 -3.38
#